data_AF-C0EDU9-F1
#
_entry.id   AF-C0EDU9-F1
#
_cell.length_a   1.000
_cell.length_b   1.000
_cell.length_c   1.000
_cell.angle_alpha   90.00
_cell.angle_beta   90.00
_cell.angle_gamma   90.00
#
_symmetry.space_group_name_H-M   'P 1'
#
loop_
_entity.id
_entity.type
_entity.pdbx_description
1 polymer ?
#
loop_
_entity_poly.entity_id
_entity_poly.type
_entity_poly.pdbx_seq_one_letter_code
_entity_poly.pdbx_strand_id
1 'polypeptide(L)'
;MLNILDHTMKIAEHCDDLIKQTQGRLCPKQDYLRILVLHRAIIRGMLSTYNQAVEEWRYYERHKKLMEKQGVFFPLVDVYIQNNSSLARSVQKSIAQMGVYTEALLDTWQQAGATREELYNLCGFKGSIDAPPETRFSKLVFVHNLDYPDNGDDFIDMRTDAPLTHAVKELWLDRMINTEAGRQAAHNAMEAVFPDIMENAMTVRENEDGVKCLYDHNGELIGPLEGELT
;
A
#
# COMPACT_ATOMS: atom_id res chain seq x y z
N MET A 1 -11.20 -18.11 9.31
CA MET A 1 -10.02 -18.01 8.42
C MET A 1 -10.10 -18.93 7.21
N LEU A 2 -10.28 -20.25 7.36
CA LEU A 2 -10.35 -21.22 6.24
C LEU A 2 -11.30 -20.79 5.10
N ASN A 3 -12.41 -20.15 5.43
CA ASN A 3 -13.42 -19.78 4.43
C ASN A 3 -13.02 -18.62 3.51
N ILE A 4 -12.41 -17.54 4.03
CA ILE A 4 -12.06 -16.36 3.21
C ILE A 4 -10.87 -16.65 2.30
N LEU A 5 -9.86 -17.36 2.82
CA LEU A 5 -8.67 -17.73 2.05
C LEU A 5 -9.04 -18.66 0.89
N ASP A 6 -9.84 -19.71 1.16
CA ASP A 6 -10.30 -20.67 0.14
C ASP A 6 -11.14 -19.98 -0.95
N HIS A 7 -12.04 -19.07 -0.57
CA HIS A 7 -12.79 -18.27 -1.55
C HIS A 7 -11.88 -17.34 -2.36
N THR A 8 -10.92 -16.69 -1.72
CA THR A 8 -9.95 -15.79 -2.40
C THR A 8 -9.11 -16.58 -3.41
N MET A 9 -8.65 -17.78 -3.05
CA MET A 9 -7.91 -18.66 -3.94
C MET A 9 -8.73 -19.08 -5.16
N LYS A 10 -9.98 -19.50 -4.98
CA LYS A 10 -10.88 -19.85 -6.10
C LYS A 10 -11.13 -18.67 -7.05
N ILE A 11 -11.26 -17.46 -6.49
CA ILE A 11 -11.41 -16.24 -7.30
C ILE A 11 -10.12 -15.96 -8.08
N ALA A 12 -8.95 -16.15 -7.47
CA ALA A 12 -7.66 -16.00 -8.13
C ALA A 12 -7.47 -17.00 -9.28
N GLU A 13 -7.79 -18.28 -9.06
CA GLU A 13 -7.77 -19.31 -10.11
C GLU A 13 -8.68 -18.93 -11.29
N HIS A 14 -9.90 -18.48 -11.00
CA HIS A 14 -10.82 -18.02 -12.05
C HIS A 14 -10.30 -16.79 -12.80
N CYS A 15 -9.63 -15.87 -12.10
CA CYS A 15 -9.01 -14.70 -12.70
C CYS A 15 -7.88 -15.10 -13.66
N ASP A 16 -7.04 -16.05 -13.28
CA ASP A 16 -5.95 -16.56 -14.12
C ASP A 16 -6.47 -17.21 -15.41
N ASP A 17 -7.55 -17.98 -15.31
CA ASP A 17 -8.19 -18.59 -16.47
C ASP A 17 -8.78 -17.54 -17.42
N LEU A 18 -9.40 -16.49 -16.89
CA LEU A 18 -9.92 -15.38 -17.69
C LEU A 18 -8.80 -14.61 -18.39
N ILE A 19 -7.68 -14.32 -17.70
CA ILE A 19 -6.51 -13.65 -18.27
C ILE A 19 -5.96 -14.42 -19.48
N LYS A 20 -5.84 -15.75 -19.37
CA LYS A 20 -5.39 -16.61 -20.49
C LYS A 20 -6.35 -16.53 -21.67
N GLN A 21 -7.66 -16.49 -21.42
CA GLN A 21 -8.67 -16.41 -22.48
C GLN A 21 -8.74 -15.03 -23.16
N THR A 22 -8.27 -13.97 -22.50
CA THR A 22 -8.34 -12.61 -23.04
C THR A 22 -7.32 -12.36 -24.14
N GLN A 23 -6.23 -13.13 -24.19
CA GLN A 23 -5.10 -12.96 -25.11
C GLN A 23 -5.39 -13.30 -26.60
N GLY A 24 -6.65 -13.24 -27.05
CA GLY A 24 -7.02 -13.50 -28.44
C GLY A 24 -8.50 -13.25 -28.82
N ARG A 25 -9.23 -12.38 -28.10
CA ARG A 25 -10.68 -12.16 -28.30
C ARG A 25 -11.07 -10.71 -28.63
N LEU A 26 -12.26 -10.56 -29.23
CA LEU A 26 -12.81 -9.35 -29.86
C LEU A 26 -13.42 -8.29 -28.91
N CYS A 27 -13.56 -8.53 -27.60
CA CYS A 27 -14.12 -7.53 -26.65
C CYS A 27 -13.21 -7.19 -25.46
N PRO A 28 -12.03 -6.57 -25.69
CA PRO A 28 -11.05 -6.30 -24.63
C PRO A 28 -11.62 -5.46 -23.47
N LYS A 29 -12.47 -4.46 -23.76
CA LYS A 29 -13.01 -3.55 -22.73
C LYS A 29 -13.80 -4.27 -21.64
N GLN A 30 -14.71 -5.18 -22.01
CA GLN A 30 -15.53 -5.90 -21.04
C GLN A 30 -14.73 -6.93 -20.27
N ASP A 31 -13.75 -7.55 -20.91
CA ASP A 31 -12.92 -8.55 -20.25
C ASP A 31 -11.96 -7.90 -19.24
N TYR A 32 -11.36 -6.75 -19.55
CA TYR A 32 -10.59 -5.98 -18.57
C TYR A 32 -11.44 -5.54 -17.38
N LEU A 33 -12.69 -5.11 -17.61
CA LEU A 33 -13.62 -4.80 -16.51
C LEU A 33 -13.87 -6.02 -15.62
N ARG A 34 -14.11 -7.20 -16.21
CA ARG A 34 -14.29 -8.45 -15.43
C ARG A 34 -13.06 -8.78 -14.60
N ILE A 35 -11.87 -8.67 -15.17
CA ILE A 35 -10.60 -8.91 -14.47
C ILE A 35 -10.41 -7.89 -13.33
N LEU A 36 -10.71 -6.61 -13.56
CA LEU A 36 -10.67 -5.56 -12.53
C LEU A 36 -11.62 -5.86 -11.37
N VAL A 37 -12.85 -6.32 -11.65
CA VAL A 37 -13.81 -6.72 -10.61
C VAL A 37 -13.29 -7.91 -9.79
N LEU A 38 -12.65 -8.89 -10.43
CA LEU A 38 -12.03 -10.03 -9.73
C LEU A 38 -10.83 -9.60 -8.89
N HIS A 39 -9.96 -8.74 -9.44
CA HIS A 39 -8.84 -8.16 -8.69
C HIS A 39 -9.34 -7.44 -7.44
N ARG A 40 -10.40 -6.64 -7.57
CA ARG A 40 -11.04 -5.95 -6.45
C ARG A 40 -11.46 -6.93 -5.34
N ALA A 41 -12.07 -8.06 -5.71
CA ALA A 41 -12.49 -9.08 -4.75
C ALA A 41 -11.29 -9.78 -4.08
N ILE A 42 -10.24 -10.10 -4.84
CA ILE A 42 -9.01 -10.71 -4.31
C ILE A 42 -8.33 -9.77 -3.31
N ILE A 43 -8.17 -8.49 -3.68
CA ILE A 43 -7.55 -7.48 -2.82
C ILE A 43 -8.36 -7.30 -1.53
N ARG A 44 -9.69 -7.30 -1.59
CA ARG A 44 -10.54 -7.26 -0.39
C ARG A 44 -10.27 -8.44 0.55
N GLY A 45 -10.11 -9.65 0.02
CA GLY A 45 -9.73 -10.83 0.81
C GLY A 45 -8.34 -10.69 1.45
N MET A 46 -7.39 -10.11 0.71
CA MET A 46 -6.05 -9.79 1.25
C MET A 46 -6.12 -8.74 2.35
N LEU A 47 -6.87 -7.65 2.16
CA LEU A 47 -7.06 -6.60 3.18
C LEU A 47 -7.68 -7.16 4.46
N SER A 48 -8.71 -8.02 4.33
CA SER A 48 -9.28 -8.70 5.50
C SER A 48 -8.24 -9.53 6.25
N THR A 49 -7.40 -10.28 5.53
CA THR A 49 -6.33 -11.08 6.12
C THR A 49 -5.28 -10.20 6.80
N TYR A 50 -4.86 -9.12 6.13
CA TYR A 50 -3.91 -8.14 6.66
C TYR A 50 -4.42 -7.50 7.94
N ASN A 51 -5.65 -6.96 7.90
CA ASN A 51 -6.25 -6.26 9.03
C ASN A 51 -6.41 -7.15 10.25
N GLN A 52 -6.80 -8.42 10.05
CA GLN A 52 -6.87 -9.40 11.13
C GLN A 52 -5.49 -9.67 11.74
N ALA A 53 -4.48 -9.93 10.89
CA ALA A 53 -3.11 -10.20 11.37
C ALA A 53 -2.53 -9.01 12.15
N VAL A 54 -2.77 -7.78 11.68
CA VAL A 54 -2.35 -6.55 12.38
C VAL A 54 -3.10 -6.37 13.69
N GLU A 55 -4.40 -6.64 13.72
CA GLU A 55 -5.21 -6.53 14.93
C GLU A 55 -4.73 -7.51 16.01
N GLU A 56 -4.57 -8.78 15.66
CA GLU A 56 -4.08 -9.82 16.55
C GLU A 56 -2.66 -9.50 17.04
N TRP A 57 -1.75 -9.17 16.13
CA TRP A 57 -0.38 -8.77 16.49
C TRP A 57 -0.38 -7.63 17.52
N ARG A 58 -1.05 -6.52 17.23
CA ARG A 58 -1.09 -5.35 18.12
C ARG A 58 -1.80 -5.65 19.44
N TYR A 59 -2.84 -6.47 19.42
CA TYR A 59 -3.55 -6.90 20.62
C TYR A 59 -2.63 -7.67 21.56
N TYR A 60 -1.95 -8.71 21.05
CA TYR A 60 -1.08 -9.56 21.86
C TYR A 60 0.19 -8.85 22.31
N GLU A 61 0.74 -7.95 21.48
CA GLU A 61 1.88 -7.13 21.89
C GLU A 61 1.54 -6.23 23.09
N ARG A 62 0.37 -5.58 23.08
CA ARG A 62 -0.10 -4.78 24.23
C ARG A 62 -0.32 -5.63 25.48
N HIS A 63 -0.94 -6.79 25.33
CA HIS A 63 -1.21 -7.69 26.46
C HIS A 63 0.07 -8.30 27.03
N LYS A 64 1.04 -8.65 26.18
CA LYS A 64 2.37 -9.09 26.61
C LYS A 64 3.01 -8.07 27.53
N LYS A 65 3.05 -6.80 27.11
CA LYS A 65 3.60 -5.69 27.93
C LYS A 65 2.90 -5.55 29.29
N LEU A 66 1.59 -5.82 29.36
CA LEU A 66 0.84 -5.80 30.62
C LEU A 66 1.17 -7.01 31.51
N MET A 67 1.29 -8.20 30.93
CA MET A 67 1.66 -9.43 31.66
C MET A 67 3.08 -9.36 32.21
N GLU A 68 4.03 -8.83 31.44
CA GLU A 68 5.43 -8.66 31.88
C GLU A 68 5.53 -7.70 33.07
N LYS A 69 4.73 -6.63 33.09
CA LYS A 69 4.62 -5.72 34.25
C LYS A 69 4.10 -6.41 35.52
N GLN A 70 3.37 -7.51 35.36
CA GLN A 70 2.86 -8.34 36.46
C GLN A 70 3.81 -9.50 36.80
N GLY A 71 4.99 -9.57 36.17
CA GLY A 71 5.96 -10.65 36.37
C GLY A 71 5.59 -11.96 35.69
N VAL A 72 4.60 -11.96 34.79
CA VAL A 72 4.17 -13.15 34.04
C VAL A 72 4.88 -13.18 32.69
N PHE A 73 5.63 -14.25 32.44
CA PHE A 73 6.30 -14.49 31.17
C PHE A 73 5.67 -15.67 30.44
N PHE A 74 5.29 -15.48 29.18
CA PHE A 74 4.66 -16.52 28.35
C PHE A 74 5.30 -16.57 26.96
N PRO A 75 6.30 -17.45 26.74
CA PRO A 75 7.09 -17.48 25.51
C PRO A 75 6.29 -17.71 24.22
N LEU A 76 5.16 -18.43 24.30
CA LEU A 76 4.37 -18.76 23.11
C LEU A 76 3.68 -17.51 22.51
N VAL A 77 3.45 -16.46 23.30
CA VAL A 77 2.93 -15.18 22.78
C VAL A 77 3.95 -14.53 21.84
N ASP A 78 5.24 -14.70 22.06
CA ASP A 78 6.26 -14.15 21.15
C ASP A 78 6.22 -14.79 19.78
N VAL A 79 6.11 -16.12 19.74
CA VAL A 79 5.94 -16.85 18.48
C VAL A 79 4.66 -16.41 17.77
N TYR A 80 3.57 -16.20 18.52
CA TYR A 80 2.31 -15.74 17.94
C TYR A 80 2.38 -14.32 17.35
N ILE A 81 3.03 -13.39 18.06
CA ILE A 81 3.30 -12.02 17.62
C ILE A 81 4.18 -12.03 16.36
N GLN A 82 5.25 -12.83 16.36
CA GLN A 82 6.16 -12.96 15.22
C GLN A 82 5.46 -13.53 13.99
N ASN A 83 4.63 -14.55 14.16
CA ASN A 83 3.87 -15.15 13.06
C ASN A 83 2.88 -14.16 12.46
N ASN A 84 2.10 -13.44 13.29
CA ASN A 84 1.12 -12.46 12.80
C ASN A 84 1.77 -11.23 12.17
N SER A 85 2.85 -10.70 12.75
CA SER A 85 3.59 -9.59 12.14
C SER A 85 4.24 -9.99 10.81
N SER A 86 4.75 -11.21 10.69
CA SER A 86 5.31 -11.75 9.45
C SER A 86 4.22 -11.97 8.40
N LEU A 87 3.06 -12.50 8.80
CA LEU A 87 1.89 -12.65 7.92
C LEU A 87 1.42 -11.29 7.41
N ALA A 88 1.24 -10.30 8.28
CA ALA A 88 0.83 -8.95 7.90
C ALA A 88 1.79 -8.34 6.88
N ARG A 89 3.11 -8.42 7.11
CA ARG A 89 4.13 -7.94 6.15
C ARG A 89 4.08 -8.67 4.81
N SER A 90 3.88 -9.99 4.84
CA SER A 90 3.79 -10.81 3.62
C SER A 90 2.54 -10.45 2.79
N VAL A 91 1.40 -10.29 3.45
CA VAL A 91 0.15 -9.89 2.80
C VAL A 91 0.25 -8.46 2.27
N GLN A 92 0.87 -7.53 3.00
CA GLN A 92 1.10 -6.17 2.53
C GLN A 92 1.92 -6.15 1.23
N LYS A 93 3.01 -6.92 1.15
CA LYS A 93 3.79 -7.07 -0.09
C LYS A 93 2.96 -7.65 -1.23
N SER A 94 2.10 -8.62 -0.93
CA SER A 94 1.17 -9.18 -1.92
C SER A 94 0.16 -8.14 -2.43
N ILE A 95 -0.34 -7.25 -1.55
CA ILE A 95 -1.22 -6.14 -1.93
C ILE A 95 -0.48 -5.15 -2.85
N ALA A 96 0.77 -4.79 -2.54
CA ALA A 96 1.59 -3.95 -3.42
C ALA A 96 1.81 -4.59 -4.80
N GLN A 97 2.06 -5.90 -4.85
CA GLN A 97 2.18 -6.65 -6.10
C GLN A 97 0.86 -6.67 -6.89
N MET A 98 -0.29 -6.83 -6.22
CA MET A 98 -1.61 -6.67 -6.84
C MET A 98 -1.82 -5.25 -7.35
N GLY A 99 -1.23 -4.24 -6.70
CA GLY A 99 -1.18 -2.87 -7.17
C GLY A 99 -0.53 -2.74 -8.56
N VAL A 100 0.57 -3.45 -8.83
CA VAL A 100 1.22 -3.47 -10.17
C VAL A 100 0.24 -3.91 -11.25
N TYR A 101 -0.47 -5.02 -11.01
CA TYR A 101 -1.45 -5.55 -11.96
C TYR A 101 -2.65 -4.63 -12.09
N THR A 102 -3.12 -4.06 -10.99
CA THR A 102 -4.25 -3.12 -10.97
C THR A 102 -3.93 -1.85 -11.74
N GLU A 103 -2.74 -1.26 -11.56
CA GLU A 103 -2.24 -0.11 -12.33
C GLU A 103 -2.30 -0.41 -13.83
N ALA A 104 -1.71 -1.52 -14.25
CA ALA A 104 -1.66 -1.92 -15.66
C ALA A 104 -3.07 -2.19 -16.22
N LEU A 105 -3.93 -2.87 -15.48
CA LEU A 105 -5.30 -3.21 -15.90
C LEU A 105 -6.16 -1.95 -16.05
N LEU A 106 -6.08 -1.00 -15.13
CA LEU A 106 -6.81 0.26 -15.20
C LEU A 106 -6.44 1.04 -16.46
N ASP A 107 -5.15 1.17 -16.73
CA ASP A 107 -4.67 1.95 -17.87
C ASP A 107 -4.90 1.23 -19.21
N THR A 108 -4.85 -0.11 -19.22
CA THR A 108 -5.19 -0.91 -20.41
C THR A 108 -6.69 -0.89 -20.67
N TRP A 109 -7.52 -0.90 -19.62
CA TRP A 109 -8.97 -0.75 -19.76
C TRP A 109 -9.35 0.60 -20.36
N GLN A 110 -8.67 1.68 -19.94
CA GLN A 110 -8.78 2.99 -20.57
C GLN A 110 -8.40 2.95 -22.06
N GLN A 111 -7.27 2.32 -22.41
CA GLN A 111 -6.85 2.16 -23.81
C GLN A 111 -7.84 1.35 -24.65
N ALA A 112 -8.55 0.40 -24.03
CA ALA A 112 -9.63 -0.35 -24.65
C ALA A 112 -10.95 0.46 -24.83
N GLY A 113 -10.94 1.75 -24.49
CA GLY A 113 -12.07 2.67 -24.69
C GLY A 113 -13.01 2.80 -23.49
N ALA A 114 -12.56 2.43 -22.28
CA ALA A 114 -13.31 2.75 -21.07
C ALA A 114 -13.31 4.25 -20.80
N THR A 115 -14.46 4.75 -20.34
CA THR A 115 -14.72 6.15 -20.04
C THR A 115 -14.51 6.44 -18.55
N ARG A 116 -14.33 7.71 -18.19
CA ARG A 116 -14.24 8.12 -16.78
C ARG A 116 -15.50 7.82 -15.99
N GLU A 117 -16.66 7.92 -16.63
CA GLU A 117 -17.93 7.56 -16.01
C GLU A 117 -17.95 6.08 -15.63
N GLU A 118 -17.45 5.20 -16.51
CA GLU A 118 -17.28 3.77 -16.20
C GLU A 118 -16.29 3.55 -15.04
N LEU A 119 -15.19 4.31 -14.98
CA LEU A 119 -14.24 4.27 -13.85
C LEU A 119 -14.90 4.71 -12.53
N TYR A 120 -15.63 5.82 -12.53
CA TYR A 120 -16.32 6.32 -11.34
C TYR A 120 -17.37 5.33 -10.85
N ASN A 121 -18.13 4.72 -11.77
CA ASN A 121 -19.08 3.66 -11.46
C ASN A 121 -18.39 2.42 -10.88
N LEU A 122 -17.23 2.00 -11.42
CA LEU A 122 -16.44 0.90 -10.87
C LEU A 122 -16.02 1.17 -9.42
N CYS A 123 -15.64 2.42 -9.13
CA CYS A 123 -15.17 2.85 -7.82
C CYS A 123 -16.32 3.23 -6.84
N GLY A 124 -17.55 3.41 -7.34
CA GLY A 124 -18.65 3.95 -6.53
C GLY A 124 -18.55 5.45 -6.24
N PHE A 125 -17.73 6.18 -7.01
CA PHE A 125 -17.52 7.62 -6.87
C PHE A 125 -18.70 8.40 -7.46
N LYS A 126 -19.25 9.36 -6.69
CA LYS A 126 -20.44 10.15 -7.08
C LYS A 126 -20.14 11.57 -7.55
N GLY A 127 -18.86 11.94 -7.65
CA GLY A 127 -18.43 13.27 -8.06
C GLY A 127 -17.89 13.30 -9.50
N SER A 128 -17.31 14.45 -9.84
CA SER A 128 -16.49 14.63 -11.04
C SER A 128 -15.13 15.19 -10.64
N ILE A 129 -14.06 14.65 -11.22
CA ILE A 129 -12.72 15.20 -11.04
C ILE A 129 -12.41 16.10 -12.24
N ASP A 130 -12.00 17.33 -11.95
CA ASP A 130 -11.42 18.22 -12.94
C ASP A 130 -9.97 17.79 -13.22
N ALA A 131 -9.77 17.00 -14.29
CA ALA A 131 -8.47 16.53 -14.73
C ALA A 131 -8.41 16.48 -16.28
N PRO A 132 -7.25 16.72 -16.90
CA PRO A 132 -7.10 16.66 -18.36
C PRO A 132 -7.56 15.30 -18.93
N PRO A 133 -8.40 15.21 -19.99
CA PRO A 133 -9.05 13.98 -20.46
C PRO A 133 -8.15 12.73 -20.56
N GLU A 134 -6.91 12.93 -20.98
CA GLU A 134 -5.85 11.94 -21.16
C GLU A 134 -5.23 11.41 -19.85
N THR A 135 -5.63 11.96 -18.70
CA THR A 135 -5.14 11.49 -17.39
C THR A 135 -5.44 10.00 -17.24
N ARG A 136 -4.40 9.24 -16.89
CA ARG A 136 -4.45 7.80 -16.70
C ARG A 136 -5.42 7.40 -15.58
N PHE A 137 -6.16 6.31 -15.77
CA PHE A 137 -7.09 5.80 -14.76
C PHE A 137 -6.38 5.45 -13.46
N SER A 138 -5.21 4.79 -13.54
CA SER A 138 -4.38 4.47 -12.37
C SER A 138 -4.02 5.73 -11.56
N LYS A 139 -3.68 6.83 -12.24
CA LYS A 139 -3.37 8.12 -11.61
C LYS A 139 -4.58 8.74 -10.94
N LEU A 140 -5.76 8.68 -11.57
CA LEU A 140 -6.99 9.18 -10.96
C LEU A 140 -7.35 8.42 -9.68
N VAL A 141 -7.25 7.09 -9.70
CA VAL A 141 -7.48 6.25 -8.52
C VAL A 141 -6.48 6.58 -7.41
N PHE A 142 -5.19 6.72 -7.73
CA PHE A 142 -4.14 7.02 -6.75
C PHE A 142 -4.30 8.38 -6.09
N VAL A 143 -4.50 9.44 -6.88
CA VAL A 143 -4.51 10.83 -6.40
C VAL A 143 -5.81 11.15 -5.66
N HIS A 144 -6.94 10.64 -6.16
CA HIS A 144 -8.27 11.01 -5.66
C HIS A 144 -8.94 9.92 -4.82
N ASN A 145 -8.26 8.79 -4.57
CA ASN A 145 -8.77 7.71 -3.72
C ASN A 145 -10.18 7.26 -4.12
N LEU A 146 -10.39 7.03 -5.41
CA LEU A 146 -11.73 7.00 -6.01
C LEU A 146 -12.71 6.02 -5.38
N ASP A 147 -12.24 4.88 -4.88
CA ASP A 147 -13.08 3.88 -4.21
C ASP A 147 -13.04 3.96 -2.68
N TYR A 148 -12.37 4.98 -2.12
CA TYR A 148 -12.40 5.30 -0.71
C TYR A 148 -13.61 6.19 -0.41
N PRO A 149 -14.49 5.81 0.53
CA PRO A 149 -15.65 6.60 0.89
C PRO A 149 -15.22 7.92 1.53
N ASP A 150 -15.78 9.03 1.06
CA ASP A 150 -15.64 10.32 1.72
C ASP A 150 -16.45 10.32 3.01
N ASN A 151 -15.77 10.05 4.12
CA ASN A 151 -16.33 10.03 5.47
C ASN A 151 -15.90 11.26 6.30
N GLY A 152 -15.23 12.24 5.68
CA GLY A 152 -14.67 13.41 6.36
C GLY A 152 -13.42 13.14 7.19
N ASP A 153 -12.83 11.94 7.12
CA ASP A 153 -11.54 11.66 7.73
C ASP A 153 -10.41 12.02 6.77
N ASP A 154 -9.44 12.81 7.24
CA ASP A 154 -8.25 13.19 6.46
C ASP A 154 -7.25 12.02 6.29
N PHE A 155 -7.45 10.92 7.01
CA PHE A 155 -6.54 9.77 7.03
C PHE A 155 -7.14 8.53 6.35
N ILE A 156 -6.33 7.91 5.49
CA ILE A 156 -6.66 6.66 4.83
C ILE A 156 -6.36 5.49 5.77
N ASP A 157 -7.39 4.78 6.19
CA ASP A 157 -7.31 3.56 6.99
C ASP A 157 -7.42 2.32 6.09
N MET A 158 -6.46 1.39 6.23
CA MET A 158 -6.45 0.08 5.56
C MET A 158 -7.66 -0.81 5.92
N ARG A 159 -8.39 -0.46 6.97
CA ARG A 159 -9.65 -1.11 7.37
C ARG A 159 -10.84 -0.71 6.51
N THR A 160 -10.78 0.44 5.85
CA THR A 160 -11.83 0.90 4.96
C THR A 160 -11.83 0.05 3.69
N ASP A 161 -13.02 -0.34 3.21
CA ASP A 161 -13.18 -1.15 2.00
C ASP A 161 -12.95 -0.33 0.72
N ALA A 162 -11.68 -0.05 0.43
CA ALA A 162 -11.20 0.70 -0.74
C ALA A 162 -10.09 -0.06 -1.48
N PRO A 163 -10.37 -1.27 -1.99
CA PRO A 163 -9.37 -2.19 -2.53
C PRO A 163 -8.47 -1.61 -3.63
N LEU A 164 -9.01 -0.82 -4.57
CA LEU A 164 -8.20 -0.24 -5.65
C LEU A 164 -7.29 0.86 -5.12
N THR A 165 -7.80 1.74 -4.25
CA THR A 165 -7.01 2.77 -3.57
C THR A 165 -5.87 2.14 -2.78
N HIS A 166 -6.15 1.12 -1.97
CA HIS A 166 -5.13 0.47 -1.13
C HIS A 166 -4.07 -0.25 -1.96
N ALA A 167 -4.46 -1.02 -2.98
CA ALA A 167 -3.50 -1.71 -3.83
C ALA A 167 -2.57 -0.74 -4.58
N VAL A 168 -3.14 0.31 -5.20
CA VAL A 168 -2.34 1.29 -5.94
C VAL A 168 -1.45 2.11 -4.98
N LYS A 169 -1.91 2.44 -3.77
CA LYS A 169 -1.07 3.12 -2.77
C LYS A 169 0.07 2.25 -2.27
N GLU A 170 -0.19 1.01 -1.90
CA GLU A 170 0.85 0.09 -1.44
C GLU A 170 1.90 -0.13 -2.54
N LEU A 171 1.50 -0.19 -3.81
CA LEU A 171 2.44 -0.17 -4.94
C LEU A 171 3.35 1.06 -4.91
N TRP A 172 2.78 2.26 -4.84
CA TRP A 172 3.58 3.49 -4.90
C TRP A 172 4.47 3.68 -3.68
N LEU A 173 3.97 3.34 -2.49
CA LEU A 173 4.76 3.30 -1.26
C LEU A 173 5.92 2.31 -1.37
N ASP A 174 5.67 1.11 -1.89
CA ASP A 174 6.71 0.10 -2.12
C ASP A 174 7.78 0.63 -3.10
N ARG A 175 7.37 1.22 -4.23
CA ARG A 175 8.29 1.85 -5.18
C ARG A 175 9.11 2.97 -4.55
N MET A 176 8.46 3.86 -3.79
CA MET A 176 9.11 4.99 -3.12
C MET A 176 10.19 4.53 -2.13
N ILE A 177 9.93 3.47 -1.38
CA ILE A 177 10.84 3.01 -0.32
C ILE A 177 11.93 2.11 -0.90
N ASN A 178 11.56 1.19 -1.80
CA ASN A 178 12.42 0.07 -2.19
C ASN A 178 13.18 0.29 -3.51
N THR A 179 12.90 1.36 -4.27
CA THR A 179 13.63 1.66 -5.52
C THR A 179 14.43 2.96 -5.41
N GLU A 180 15.60 3.00 -6.07
CA GLU A 180 16.44 4.21 -6.07
C GLU A 180 15.75 5.40 -6.74
N ALA A 181 15.15 5.16 -7.91
CA ALA A 181 14.39 6.18 -8.62
C ALA A 181 13.19 6.68 -7.79
N GLY A 182 12.50 5.78 -7.08
CA GLY A 182 11.39 6.14 -6.19
C GLY A 182 11.84 6.98 -5.00
N ARG A 183 12.94 6.61 -4.35
CA ARG A 183 13.52 7.39 -3.24
C ARG A 183 13.93 8.78 -3.70
N GLN A 184 14.62 8.89 -4.83
CA GLN A 184 15.02 10.18 -5.39
C GLN A 184 13.80 11.04 -5.76
N ALA A 185 12.78 10.46 -6.40
CA ALA A 185 11.57 11.18 -6.76
C ALA A 185 10.80 11.67 -5.52
N ALA A 186 10.70 10.84 -4.48
CA ALA A 186 10.08 11.21 -3.21
C ALA A 186 10.84 12.33 -2.51
N HIS A 187 12.18 12.25 -2.48
CA HIS A 187 13.03 13.30 -1.92
C HIS A 187 12.84 14.63 -2.64
N ASN A 188 12.95 14.64 -3.98
CA ASN A 188 12.75 15.85 -4.78
C ASN A 188 11.35 16.43 -4.60
N ALA A 189 10.32 15.58 -4.46
CA ALA A 189 8.96 16.03 -4.20
C ALA A 189 8.82 16.67 -2.81
N MET A 190 9.46 16.12 -1.78
CA MET A 190 9.48 16.69 -0.44
C MET A 190 10.21 18.04 -0.41
N GLU A 191 11.35 18.17 -1.10
CA GLU A 191 12.06 19.45 -1.23
C GLU A 191 11.21 20.52 -1.94
N ALA A 192 10.50 20.13 -3.00
CA ALA A 192 9.68 21.06 -3.77
C ALA A 192 8.42 21.53 -3.02
N VAL A 193 7.79 20.64 -2.24
CA VAL A 193 6.50 20.92 -1.58
C VAL A 193 6.70 21.44 -0.16
N PHE A 194 7.74 20.99 0.54
CA PHE A 194 8.02 21.34 1.93
C PHE A 194 9.48 21.78 2.12
N PRO A 195 9.94 22.84 1.42
CA PRO A 195 11.33 23.28 1.48
C PRO A 195 11.77 23.57 2.91
N ASP A 196 10.95 24.27 3.70
CA ASP A 196 11.25 24.62 5.10
C ASP A 196 11.46 23.38 6.00
N ILE A 197 10.76 22.28 5.75
CA ILE A 197 10.94 21.03 6.51
C ILE A 197 12.28 20.38 6.14
N MET A 198 12.61 20.40 4.85
CA MET A 198 13.83 19.78 4.32
C MET A 198 15.09 20.58 4.66
N GLU A 199 15.03 21.91 4.67
CA GLU A 199 16.12 22.78 5.12
C GLU A 199 16.48 22.55 6.60
N ASN A 200 15.49 22.20 7.42
CA ASN A 200 15.71 21.90 8.83
C ASN A 200 15.93 20.40 9.12
N ALA A 201 15.92 19.55 8.09
CA ALA A 201 16.13 18.12 8.25
C ALA A 201 17.62 17.80 8.46
N MET A 202 17.92 17.06 9.52
CA MET A 202 19.26 16.53 9.76
C MET A 202 19.39 15.13 9.17
N THR A 203 20.51 14.85 8.51
CA THR A 203 20.84 13.52 7.98
C THR A 203 21.86 12.81 8.87
N VAL A 204 21.68 11.50 9.07
CA VAL A 204 22.63 10.68 9.81
C VAL A 204 23.56 9.98 8.82
N ARG A 205 24.87 10.17 8.96
CA ARG A 205 25.90 9.45 8.17
C ARG A 205 26.93 8.85 9.10
N GLU A 206 27.47 7.71 8.73
CA GLU A 206 28.62 7.11 9.41
C GLU A 206 29.90 7.78 8.90
N ASN A 207 30.73 8.28 9.81
CA ASN A 207 32.02 8.88 9.46
C ASN A 207 33.10 7.79 9.24
N GLU A 208 34.31 8.21 8.90
CA GLU A 208 35.44 7.30 8.65
C GLU A 208 35.82 6.44 9.87
N ASP A 209 35.44 6.87 11.08
CA ASP A 209 35.69 6.18 12.35
C ASP A 209 34.55 5.23 12.77
N GLY A 210 33.52 5.05 11.92
CA GLY A 210 32.35 4.21 12.23
C GLY A 210 31.33 4.86 13.18
N VAL A 211 31.45 6.16 13.44
CA VAL A 211 30.56 6.91 14.34
C VAL A 211 29.42 7.52 13.52
N LYS A 212 28.19 7.33 13.96
CA LYS A 212 27.02 7.99 13.38
C LYS A 212 27.00 9.46 13.79
N CYS A 213 27.03 10.36 12.82
CA CYS A 213 27.01 11.80 12.99
C CYS A 213 25.80 12.42 12.31
N LEU A 214 25.29 13.51 12.89
CA LEU A 214 24.26 14.37 12.32
C LEU A 214 24.91 15.44 11.45
N TYR A 215 24.35 15.60 10.25
CA TYR A 215 24.70 16.65 9.30
C TYR A 215 23.47 17.48 8.99
N ASP A 216 23.61 18.77 8.81
CA ASP A 216 22.52 19.63 8.34
C ASP A 216 22.28 19.47 6.82
N HIS A 217 21.35 20.25 6.27
CA HIS A 217 21.03 20.25 4.83
C HIS A 217 22.20 20.71 3.95
N ASN A 218 23.15 21.49 4.48
CA ASN A 218 24.36 21.92 3.78
C ASN A 218 25.49 20.88 3.85
N GLY A 219 25.29 19.79 4.60
CA GLY A 219 26.31 18.79 4.85
C GLY A 219 27.34 19.23 5.89
N GLU A 220 27.05 20.26 6.69
CA GLU A 220 27.88 20.65 7.83
C GLU A 220 27.64 19.69 9.00
N LEU A 221 28.74 19.25 9.63
CA LEU A 221 28.69 18.36 10.79
C LEU A 221 28.13 19.12 12.00
N ILE A 222 26.96 18.69 12.46
CA ILE A 222 26.32 19.21 13.68
C ILE A 222 26.91 18.53 14.92
N GLY A 223 27.17 17.21 14.86
CA GLY A 223 27.80 16.47 15.94
C GLY A 223 27.56 14.96 15.90
N PRO A 224 28.22 14.18 16.78
CA PRO A 224 27.97 12.75 16.92
C PRO A 224 26.59 12.48 17.53
N LEU A 225 25.98 11.38 17.11
CA LEU A 225 24.69 10.92 17.62
C LEU A 225 24.97 10.08 18.89
N GLU A 226 25.21 10.75 20.02
CA GLU A 226 25.40 10.08 21.31
C GLU A 226 24.05 9.67 21.91
N GLY A 227 23.85 8.35 22.08
CA GLY A 227 22.70 7.80 22.79
C GLY A 227 22.54 6.29 22.55
N GLU A 228 23.02 5.49 23.50
CA GLU A 228 22.47 4.14 23.69
C GLU A 228 20.99 4.29 24.07
N LEU A 229 20.08 3.82 23.21
CA LEU A 229 18.71 3.53 23.60
C LEU A 229 18.76 2.33 24.56
N THR A 230 18.87 2.62 25.86
CA THR A 230 18.57 1.67 26.95
C THR A 230 17.09 1.71 27.31
#